data_AF-A0A178BDH8-F1
#
_entry.id   AF-A0A178BDH8-F1
#
_cell.length_a   1.000
_cell.length_b   1.000
_cell.length_c   1.000
_cell.angle_alpha   90.00
_cell.angle_beta   90.00
_cell.angle_gamma   90.00
#
_symmetry.space_group_name_H-M   'P 1'
#
loop_
_entity.id
_entity.type
_entity.pdbx_description
1 polymer ?
#
loop_
_entity_poly.entity_id
_entity_poly.type
_entity_poly.pdbx_seq_one_letter_code
_entity_poly.pdbx_strand_id
1 'polypeptide(L)'
;MKSKTSVSHLPQQRPEGHTTAHHVGSPPTSFKNPWPSYQKSSLPTLFRARWTIPRDFVPVPADRLGLVNVQRPDFSPQPDGLRATWIGHASFLIETRARPGQDRGLRLLLDPVWSERVGPYGMVGPVRFTPPPCTIDELPEIDAVVISHDHYDHLDSATLKKLNEKQPGNLRYFCALGVRAVLTNLGAGITGEQVTELDWFDGIKLERDGIGSVQLVCTPAQHQSGRAPWSFDSTLWCSWVIMEPGATGKRLYFAGDTGYCHVTSDTQFSHHDALHPPCPAFKQIGDLYGPFDLSLVPAGCFKPRSVLSGQHSSPEDSLAIHKDLRSRRSIAMHYGTFRGAFSAQYEPVTEPAERWKKAAEAEGLEWDSEIGLCDIGGSVVV
;
A
#
# COMPACT_ATOMS: atom_id res chain seq x y z
N MET A 1 13.84 20.85 -25.00
CA MET A 1 14.04 21.22 -23.57
C MET A 1 13.69 20.01 -22.72
N LYS A 2 14.53 19.62 -21.75
CA LYS A 2 14.14 18.54 -20.82
C LYS A 2 12.93 19.04 -20.01
N SER A 3 11.83 18.28 -20.01
CA SER A 3 10.64 18.55 -19.18
C SER A 3 11.08 18.79 -17.74
N LYS A 4 10.77 19.95 -17.16
CA LYS A 4 11.14 20.25 -15.77
C LYS A 4 10.13 19.59 -14.83
N THR A 5 10.63 18.86 -13.85
CA THR A 5 9.83 18.32 -12.74
C THR A 5 10.18 19.06 -11.47
N SER A 6 9.16 19.64 -10.82
CA SER A 6 9.29 20.36 -9.56
C SER A 6 8.51 19.67 -8.44
N VAL A 7 9.05 19.76 -7.23
CA VAL A 7 8.45 19.27 -5.99
C VAL A 7 8.45 20.42 -5.01
N SER A 8 7.30 20.69 -4.40
CA SER A 8 7.13 21.76 -3.40
C SER A 8 6.30 21.24 -2.22
N HIS A 9 6.58 21.72 -1.01
CA HIS A 9 5.81 21.33 0.16
C HIS A 9 4.42 21.96 0.17
N LEU A 10 3.43 21.19 0.61
CA LEU A 10 2.09 21.68 0.89
C LEU A 10 2.04 22.32 2.27
N PRO A 11 1.07 23.23 2.50
CA PRO A 11 0.76 23.68 3.85
C PRO A 11 0.40 22.49 4.74
N GLN A 12 0.95 22.45 5.94
CA GLN A 12 0.76 21.34 6.85
C GLN A 12 -0.69 21.31 7.36
N GLN A 13 -1.33 20.14 7.27
CA GLN A 13 -2.66 19.89 7.79
C GLN A 13 -2.60 18.70 8.73
N ARG A 14 -2.93 18.91 9.99
CA ARG A 14 -2.85 17.89 11.04
C ARG A 14 -4.19 17.80 11.76
N PRO A 15 -4.58 16.61 12.24
CA PRO A 15 -5.77 16.48 13.07
C PRO A 15 -5.56 17.23 14.40
N GLU A 16 -6.67 17.60 15.03
CA GLU A 16 -6.64 18.18 16.37
C GLU A 16 -5.94 17.21 17.35
N GLY A 17 -5.05 17.75 18.19
CA GLY A 17 -4.27 16.93 19.14
C GLY A 17 -3.18 16.07 18.50
N HIS A 18 -2.81 16.31 17.22
CA HIS A 18 -1.68 15.63 16.61
C HIS A 18 -0.39 15.84 17.41
N THR A 19 0.36 14.75 17.60
CA THR A 19 1.67 14.73 18.25
C THR A 19 2.65 13.90 17.44
N THR A 20 3.95 14.03 17.71
CA THR A 20 5.01 13.17 17.15
C THR A 20 5.24 11.92 18.00
N ALA A 21 4.19 11.37 18.64
CA ALA A 21 4.31 10.23 19.54
C ALA A 21 4.81 8.94 18.86
N HIS A 22 4.80 8.89 17.52
CA HIS A 22 5.38 7.82 16.73
C HIS A 22 6.91 7.91 16.63
N HIS A 23 7.53 9.04 16.95
CA HIS A 23 8.99 9.20 16.96
C HIS A 23 9.61 8.59 18.23
N VAL A 24 10.73 7.90 18.07
CA VAL A 24 11.58 7.43 19.17
C VAL A 24 12.96 8.08 19.04
N GLY A 25 13.28 8.98 19.99
CA GLY A 25 14.49 9.81 19.96
C GLY A 25 14.25 11.22 19.40
N SER A 26 15.25 12.10 19.51
CA SER A 26 15.24 13.45 18.95
C SER A 26 16.67 13.86 18.53
N PRO A 27 17.03 13.81 17.23
CA PRO A 27 16.19 13.39 16.09
C PRO A 27 15.76 11.92 16.19
N PRO A 28 14.65 11.52 15.52
CA PRO A 28 14.16 10.14 15.58
C PRO A 28 15.19 9.16 15.02
N THR A 29 15.44 8.07 15.75
CA THR A 29 16.29 6.95 15.32
C THR A 29 15.48 5.69 15.01
N SER A 30 14.22 5.66 15.45
CA SER A 30 13.25 4.60 15.17
C SER A 30 11.84 5.15 15.37
N PHE A 31 10.84 4.32 15.06
CA PHE A 31 9.43 4.66 15.09
C PHE A 31 8.61 3.62 15.88
N LYS A 32 7.39 3.99 16.27
CA LYS A 32 6.45 3.09 16.94
C LYS A 32 5.01 3.46 16.59
N ASN A 33 4.11 2.49 16.70
CA ASN A 33 2.68 2.80 16.70
C ASN A 33 2.30 3.48 18.02
N PRO A 34 1.68 4.67 17.99
CA PRO A 34 1.33 5.40 19.21
C PRO A 34 -0.04 4.98 19.80
N TRP A 35 -0.81 4.14 19.10
CA TRP A 35 -2.19 3.82 19.49
C TRP A 35 -2.32 2.48 20.23
N PRO A 36 -3.24 2.37 21.22
CA PRO A 36 -3.52 1.11 21.92
C PRO A 36 -4.06 -0.02 21.01
N SER A 37 -4.61 0.33 19.84
CA SER A 37 -5.03 -0.62 18.81
C SER A 37 -3.88 -1.45 18.24
N TYR A 38 -2.62 -1.06 18.50
CA TYR A 38 -1.43 -1.81 18.13
C TYR A 38 -0.88 -2.60 19.32
N GLN A 39 -0.61 -3.88 19.09
CA GLN A 39 0.18 -4.69 19.99
C GLN A 39 1.18 -5.52 19.20
N LYS A 40 2.46 -5.46 19.60
CA LYS A 40 3.50 -6.31 19.02
C LYS A 40 3.31 -7.75 19.51
N SER A 41 3.41 -8.71 18.60
CA SER A 41 3.35 -10.12 18.95
C SER A 41 4.44 -10.49 19.95
N SER A 42 4.03 -11.08 21.08
CA SER A 42 4.94 -11.56 22.12
C SER A 42 5.56 -12.91 21.75
N LEU A 43 6.72 -13.25 22.35
CA LEU A 43 7.34 -14.58 22.19
C LEU A 43 6.37 -15.74 22.55
N PRO A 44 5.61 -15.67 23.67
CA PRO A 44 4.55 -16.64 23.94
C PRO A 44 3.50 -16.73 22.83
N THR A 45 3.06 -15.60 22.26
CA THR A 45 2.09 -15.57 21.16
C THR A 45 2.66 -16.27 19.91
N LEU A 46 3.90 -15.98 19.55
CA LEU A 46 4.58 -16.61 18.41
C LEU A 46 4.80 -18.11 18.62
N PHE A 47 5.17 -18.52 19.84
CA PHE A 47 5.31 -19.92 20.21
C PHE A 47 3.96 -20.65 20.13
N ARG A 48 2.91 -20.07 20.71
CA ARG A 48 1.54 -20.59 20.61
C ARG A 48 1.12 -20.74 19.16
N ALA A 49 1.37 -19.72 18.33
CA ALA A 49 1.06 -19.78 16.90
C ALA A 49 1.76 -20.95 16.20
N ARG A 50 3.07 -21.12 16.46
CA ARG A 50 3.90 -22.14 15.83
C ARG A 50 3.48 -23.59 16.14
N TRP A 51 2.85 -23.83 17.29
CA TRP A 51 2.61 -25.17 17.83
C TRP A 51 1.14 -25.53 18.09
N THR A 52 0.24 -24.55 18.22
CA THR A 52 -1.15 -24.81 18.66
C THR A 52 -2.21 -24.33 17.68
N ILE A 53 -1.92 -23.34 16.85
CA ILE A 53 -2.87 -22.87 15.83
C ILE A 53 -2.92 -23.91 14.71
N PRO A 54 -4.10 -24.46 14.36
CA PRO A 54 -4.24 -25.33 13.22
C PRO A 54 -3.75 -24.65 11.95
N ARG A 55 -2.89 -25.34 11.20
CA ARG A 55 -2.44 -24.88 9.89
C ARG A 55 -3.50 -25.21 8.87
N ASP A 56 -3.90 -24.21 8.10
CA ASP A 56 -4.79 -24.35 6.95
C ASP A 56 -4.01 -24.11 5.66
N PHE A 57 -2.87 -24.81 5.54
CA PHE A 57 -2.07 -24.74 4.33
C PHE A 57 -2.82 -25.45 3.21
N VAL A 58 -3.41 -24.68 2.31
CA VAL A 58 -3.93 -25.17 1.03
C VAL A 58 -2.88 -24.87 -0.03
N PRO A 59 -2.43 -25.82 -0.87
CA PRO A 59 -1.51 -25.52 -1.97
C PRO A 59 -2.16 -24.55 -2.98
N VAL A 60 -1.36 -23.85 -3.78
CA VAL A 60 -1.92 -23.02 -4.86
C VAL A 60 -2.64 -23.94 -5.85
N PRO A 61 -3.93 -23.72 -6.17
CA PRO A 61 -4.68 -24.58 -7.08
C PRO A 61 -4.00 -24.69 -8.44
N ALA A 62 -3.78 -25.90 -8.93
CA ALA A 62 -3.09 -26.16 -10.20
C ALA A 62 -3.92 -25.68 -11.42
N ASP A 63 -5.25 -25.74 -11.30
CA ASP A 63 -6.22 -25.22 -12.27
C ASP A 63 -6.42 -23.69 -12.15
N ARG A 64 -5.79 -23.07 -11.14
CA ARG A 64 -5.92 -21.65 -10.78
C ARG A 64 -7.35 -21.21 -10.46
N LEU A 65 -8.27 -22.14 -10.19
CA LEU A 65 -9.65 -21.81 -9.85
C LEU A 65 -9.70 -20.99 -8.55
N GLY A 66 -10.46 -19.89 -8.56
CA GLY A 66 -10.58 -18.97 -7.43
C GLY A 66 -9.39 -18.03 -7.22
N LEU A 67 -8.33 -18.14 -8.03
CA LEU A 67 -7.26 -17.14 -8.07
C LEU A 67 -7.68 -15.95 -8.94
N VAL A 68 -7.08 -14.80 -8.66
CA VAL A 68 -7.22 -13.60 -9.50
C VAL A 68 -6.75 -13.89 -10.94
N ASN A 69 -7.49 -13.38 -11.92
CA ASN A 69 -7.07 -13.48 -13.32
C ASN A 69 -5.90 -12.53 -13.59
N VAL A 70 -5.07 -12.90 -14.56
CA VAL A 70 -4.00 -12.04 -15.07
C VAL A 70 -4.31 -11.69 -16.51
N GLN A 71 -4.35 -10.40 -16.81
CA GLN A 71 -4.52 -9.88 -18.15
C GLN A 71 -3.45 -8.85 -18.46
N ARG A 72 -3.21 -8.61 -19.75
CA ARG A 72 -2.30 -7.55 -20.17
C ARG A 72 -2.93 -6.20 -19.85
N PRO A 73 -2.20 -5.23 -19.26
CA PRO A 73 -2.77 -3.93 -18.97
C PRO A 73 -3.04 -3.13 -20.23
N ASP A 74 -4.14 -2.39 -20.23
CA ASP A 74 -4.41 -1.38 -21.24
C ASP A 74 -3.88 -0.01 -20.78
N PHE A 75 -2.77 0.42 -21.39
CA PHE A 75 -2.18 1.73 -21.16
C PHE A 75 -2.62 2.79 -22.19
N SER A 76 -3.66 2.50 -22.98
CA SER A 76 -4.25 3.48 -23.88
C SER A 76 -4.60 4.77 -23.12
N PRO A 77 -4.48 5.95 -23.77
CA PRO A 77 -4.92 7.21 -23.18
C PRO A 77 -6.38 7.14 -22.76
N GLN A 78 -6.65 7.49 -21.52
CA GLN A 78 -8.00 7.63 -20.99
C GLN A 78 -8.22 9.10 -20.66
N PRO A 79 -9.10 9.80 -21.40
CA PRO A 79 -9.23 11.25 -21.26
C PRO A 79 -9.88 11.65 -19.94
N ASP A 80 -10.68 10.75 -19.34
CA ASP A 80 -11.55 11.07 -18.22
C ASP A 80 -11.25 10.20 -16.99
N GLY A 81 -11.09 10.88 -15.85
CA GLY A 81 -10.99 10.25 -14.53
C GLY A 81 -9.58 9.92 -14.04
N LEU A 82 -9.51 9.50 -12.78
CA LEU A 82 -8.29 8.95 -12.18
C LEU A 82 -8.32 7.43 -12.36
N ARG A 83 -7.26 6.87 -12.96
CA ARG A 83 -7.15 5.44 -13.27
C ARG A 83 -6.17 4.77 -12.32
N ALA A 84 -6.58 3.66 -11.71
CA ALA A 84 -5.72 2.77 -10.94
C ALA A 84 -5.64 1.40 -11.63
N THR A 85 -4.45 1.05 -12.12
CA THR A 85 -4.18 -0.26 -12.74
C THR A 85 -3.48 -1.15 -11.74
N TRP A 86 -4.07 -2.29 -11.40
CA TRP A 86 -3.48 -3.22 -10.43
C TRP A 86 -2.39 -4.05 -11.10
N ILE A 87 -1.17 -4.00 -10.58
CA ILE A 87 -0.03 -4.79 -11.08
C ILE A 87 0.09 -6.12 -10.30
N GLY A 88 -0.53 -6.21 -9.13
CA GLY A 88 -0.47 -7.36 -8.23
C GLY A 88 0.11 -6.97 -6.87
N HIS A 89 -0.30 -7.71 -5.84
CA HIS A 89 0.03 -7.43 -4.44
C HIS A 89 -0.42 -6.02 -4.05
N ALA A 90 0.47 -5.16 -3.56
CA ALA A 90 0.21 -3.73 -3.32
C ALA A 90 0.67 -2.81 -4.47
N SER A 91 1.18 -3.37 -5.58
CA SER A 91 1.68 -2.57 -6.70
C SER A 91 0.54 -2.02 -7.57
N PHE A 92 0.48 -0.71 -7.72
CA PHE A 92 -0.48 -0.03 -8.60
C PHE A 92 0.18 1.03 -9.46
N LEU A 93 -0.24 1.11 -10.73
CA LEU A 93 0.02 2.29 -11.55
C LEU A 93 -1.21 3.20 -11.46
N ILE A 94 -1.02 4.39 -10.89
CA ILE A 94 -2.02 5.45 -10.84
C ILE A 94 -1.75 6.44 -11.97
N GLU A 95 -2.75 6.73 -12.79
CA GLU A 95 -2.72 7.79 -13.78
C GLU A 95 -3.77 8.84 -13.45
N THR A 96 -3.33 10.08 -13.22
CA THR A 96 -4.25 11.21 -13.04
C THR A 96 -4.95 11.52 -14.37
N ARG A 97 -6.03 12.27 -14.31
CA ARG A 97 -6.69 12.83 -15.48
C ARG A 97 -5.71 13.65 -16.31
N ALA A 98 -5.76 13.49 -17.62
CA ALA A 98 -4.99 14.31 -18.55
C ALA A 98 -5.51 15.76 -18.51
N ARG A 99 -4.60 16.74 -18.54
CA ARG A 99 -5.02 18.14 -18.71
C ARG A 99 -5.52 18.35 -20.14
N PRO A 100 -6.46 19.28 -20.37
CA PRO A 100 -6.88 19.64 -21.73
C PRO A 100 -5.67 19.94 -22.63
N GLY A 101 -5.60 19.26 -23.77
CA GLY A 101 -4.50 19.38 -24.72
C GLY A 101 -3.23 18.59 -24.40
N GLN A 102 -3.27 17.69 -23.40
CA GLN A 102 -2.19 16.72 -23.14
C GLN A 102 -2.65 15.29 -23.40
N ASP A 103 -1.73 14.43 -23.84
CA ASP A 103 -2.02 13.04 -24.22
C ASP A 103 -2.17 12.10 -23.02
N ARG A 104 -1.68 12.50 -21.85
CA ARG A 104 -1.72 11.71 -20.60
C ARG A 104 -1.74 12.60 -19.36
N GLY A 105 -2.15 12.03 -18.23
CA GLY A 105 -1.89 12.61 -16.92
C GLY A 105 -0.57 12.15 -16.30
N LEU A 106 -0.35 12.52 -15.04
CA LEU A 106 0.78 12.06 -14.26
C LEU A 106 0.61 10.59 -13.89
N ARG A 107 1.71 9.83 -13.96
CA ARG A 107 1.78 8.40 -13.68
C ARG A 107 2.62 8.16 -12.42
N LEU A 108 1.97 7.66 -11.37
CA LEU A 108 2.58 7.32 -10.10
C LEU A 108 2.58 5.80 -9.95
N LEU A 109 3.73 5.22 -9.67
CA LEU A 109 3.86 3.78 -9.43
C LEU A 109 4.04 3.51 -7.94
N LEU A 110 3.01 2.93 -7.32
CA LEU A 110 2.95 2.67 -5.88
C LEU A 110 3.55 1.29 -5.59
N ASP A 111 4.40 1.19 -4.57
CA ASP A 111 5.01 -0.05 -4.04
C ASP A 111 5.37 -1.10 -5.12
N PRO A 112 6.22 -0.77 -6.12
CA PRO A 112 6.43 -1.62 -7.29
C PRO A 112 7.25 -2.87 -7.00
N VAL A 113 6.68 -4.04 -7.30
CA VAL A 113 7.35 -5.34 -7.18
C VAL A 113 7.10 -6.21 -8.40
N TRP A 114 8.16 -6.51 -9.14
CA TRP A 114 8.17 -7.46 -10.27
C TRP A 114 8.94 -8.74 -9.98
N SER A 115 9.77 -8.77 -8.92
CA SER A 115 10.56 -9.96 -8.60
C SER A 115 9.69 -11.20 -8.36
N GLU A 116 10.25 -12.35 -8.74
CA GLU A 116 9.68 -13.67 -8.46
C GLU A 116 9.75 -14.01 -6.97
N ARG A 117 10.81 -13.56 -6.28
CA ARG A 117 11.00 -13.77 -4.84
C ARG A 117 11.23 -12.45 -4.14
N VAL A 118 10.52 -12.24 -3.03
CA VAL A 118 10.65 -11.06 -2.18
C VAL A 118 11.40 -11.42 -0.90
N GLY A 119 12.58 -10.82 -0.73
CA GLY A 119 13.40 -10.97 0.47
C GLY A 119 14.88 -10.66 0.20
N PRO A 120 15.76 -10.91 1.18
CA PRO A 120 17.18 -10.54 1.10
C PRO A 120 17.83 -11.11 -0.15
N TYR A 121 18.36 -10.21 -0.99
CA TYR A 121 19.03 -10.52 -2.27
C TYR A 121 18.17 -11.36 -3.25
N GLY A 122 16.85 -11.41 -3.06
CA GLY A 122 15.95 -12.27 -3.84
C GLY A 122 16.21 -13.77 -3.65
N MET A 123 16.94 -14.18 -2.62
CA MET A 123 17.34 -15.58 -2.38
C MET A 123 16.45 -16.29 -1.37
N VAL A 124 16.00 -15.57 -0.34
CA VAL A 124 15.16 -16.08 0.74
C VAL A 124 13.85 -15.30 0.76
N GLY A 125 12.75 -15.94 1.15
CA GLY A 125 11.45 -15.29 1.33
C GLY A 125 10.37 -15.80 0.36
N PRO A 126 9.16 -15.21 0.42
CA PRO A 126 8.01 -15.63 -0.37
C PRO A 126 8.27 -15.67 -1.87
N VAL A 127 7.74 -16.71 -2.51
CA VAL A 127 7.73 -16.87 -3.98
C VAL A 127 6.38 -16.43 -4.51
N ARG A 128 6.42 -15.67 -5.59
CA ARG A 128 5.27 -15.25 -6.36
C ARG A 128 4.55 -16.47 -6.95
N PHE A 129 3.23 -16.55 -6.78
CA PHE A 129 2.41 -17.60 -7.42
C PHE A 129 1.52 -17.06 -8.56
N THR A 130 1.47 -15.74 -8.72
CA THR A 130 0.79 -15.07 -9.84
C THR A 130 1.74 -14.06 -10.51
N PRO A 131 2.06 -14.23 -11.80
CA PRO A 131 3.05 -13.40 -12.49
C PRO A 131 2.59 -11.93 -12.57
N PRO A 132 3.52 -10.96 -12.71
CA PRO A 132 3.14 -9.60 -13.06
C PRO A 132 2.48 -9.58 -14.46
N PRO A 133 1.57 -8.62 -14.73
CA PRO A 133 0.76 -8.60 -15.94
C PRO A 133 1.52 -8.10 -17.19
N CYS A 134 2.68 -7.48 -16.99
CA CYS A 134 3.59 -7.03 -18.03
C CYS A 134 5.02 -6.96 -17.49
N THR A 135 6.00 -6.76 -18.37
CA THR A 135 7.38 -6.45 -17.96
C THR A 135 7.55 -4.96 -17.60
N ILE A 136 8.65 -4.63 -16.92
CA ILE A 136 9.01 -3.22 -16.64
C ILE A 136 9.25 -2.42 -17.93
N ASP A 137 9.71 -3.08 -19.01
CA ASP A 137 9.97 -2.42 -20.29
C ASP A 137 8.68 -2.02 -21.00
N GLU A 138 7.61 -2.80 -20.80
CA GLU A 138 6.26 -2.51 -21.31
C GLU A 138 5.51 -1.44 -20.51
N LEU A 139 5.98 -1.08 -19.32
CA LEU A 139 5.37 0.02 -18.57
C LEU A 139 5.46 1.33 -19.35
N PRO A 140 4.43 2.19 -19.29
CA PRO A 140 4.55 3.56 -19.76
C PRO A 140 5.64 4.32 -19.01
N GLU A 141 5.96 5.52 -19.49
CA GLU A 141 6.78 6.47 -18.73
C GLU A 141 6.14 6.75 -17.36
N ILE A 142 6.96 6.74 -16.31
CA ILE A 142 6.54 6.92 -14.91
C ILE A 142 7.12 8.23 -14.40
N ASP A 143 6.30 9.06 -13.76
CA ASP A 143 6.73 10.35 -13.23
C ASP A 143 7.28 10.23 -11.81
N ALA A 144 6.69 9.35 -10.99
CA ALA A 144 7.18 9.09 -9.65
C ALA A 144 6.90 7.66 -9.18
N VAL A 145 7.78 7.16 -8.30
CA VAL A 145 7.56 5.98 -7.47
C VAL A 145 7.20 6.44 -6.07
N VAL A 146 6.19 5.82 -5.47
CA VAL A 146 5.68 6.15 -4.14
C VAL A 146 5.77 4.89 -3.28
N ILE A 147 6.44 4.99 -2.14
CA ILE A 147 6.75 3.86 -1.25
C ILE A 147 6.05 4.05 0.09
N SER A 148 5.24 3.08 0.50
CA SER A 148 4.58 3.06 1.82
C SER A 148 5.56 2.74 2.95
N HIS A 149 6.39 1.72 2.78
CA HIS A 149 7.37 1.25 3.77
C HIS A 149 8.44 0.37 3.12
N ASP A 150 9.43 -0.07 3.90
CA ASP A 150 10.65 -0.69 3.37
C ASP A 150 10.63 -2.23 3.29
N HIS A 151 9.51 -2.92 3.54
CA HIS A 151 9.46 -4.39 3.39
C HIS A 151 9.72 -4.82 1.94
N TYR A 152 10.21 -6.05 1.77
CA TYR A 152 10.69 -6.55 0.48
C TYR A 152 9.61 -6.70 -0.59
N ASP A 153 8.35 -6.86 -0.18
CA ASP A 153 7.18 -6.97 -1.03
C ASP A 153 6.49 -5.63 -1.33
N HIS A 154 7.07 -4.52 -0.85
CA HIS A 154 6.68 -3.14 -1.20
C HIS A 154 7.84 -2.33 -1.79
N LEU A 155 9.08 -2.72 -1.45
CA LEU A 155 10.33 -2.09 -1.89
C LEU A 155 11.27 -3.17 -2.47
N ASP A 156 11.12 -3.42 -3.77
CA ASP A 156 11.91 -4.39 -4.52
C ASP A 156 13.11 -3.73 -5.22
N SER A 157 14.31 -4.04 -4.74
CA SER A 157 15.56 -3.48 -5.25
C SER A 157 15.79 -3.75 -6.74
N ALA A 158 15.42 -4.94 -7.25
CA ALA A 158 15.64 -5.29 -8.65
C ALA A 158 14.70 -4.49 -9.55
N THR A 159 13.44 -4.35 -9.12
CA THR A 159 12.45 -3.52 -9.81
C THR A 159 12.87 -2.05 -9.85
N LEU A 160 13.23 -1.48 -8.70
CA LEU A 160 13.64 -0.08 -8.61
C LEU A 160 14.90 0.22 -9.42
N LYS A 161 15.87 -0.70 -9.44
CA LYS A 161 17.06 -0.58 -10.28
C LYS A 161 16.69 -0.49 -11.77
N LYS A 162 15.88 -1.43 -12.27
CA LYS A 162 15.48 -1.44 -13.68
C LYS A 162 14.64 -0.22 -14.06
N LEU A 163 13.75 0.24 -13.18
CA LEU A 163 12.99 1.48 -13.39
C LEU A 163 13.89 2.72 -13.49
N ASN A 164 14.87 2.83 -12.61
CA ASN A 164 15.79 3.96 -12.59
C ASN A 164 16.73 3.96 -13.82
N GLU A 165 17.20 2.78 -14.25
CA GLU A 165 17.98 2.59 -15.48
C GLU A 165 17.18 2.97 -16.74
N LYS A 166 15.87 2.68 -16.76
CA LYS A 166 14.96 3.06 -17.87
C LYS A 166 14.73 4.57 -17.97
N GLN A 167 14.79 5.30 -16.85
CA GLN A 167 14.45 6.73 -16.78
C GLN A 167 15.47 7.54 -15.94
N PRO A 168 16.76 7.54 -16.33
CA PRO A 168 17.83 8.05 -15.49
C PRO A 168 17.66 9.55 -15.18
N GLY A 169 17.56 9.87 -13.90
CA GLY A 169 17.41 11.24 -13.39
C GLY A 169 16.03 11.89 -13.60
N ASN A 170 15.10 11.21 -14.29
CA ASN A 170 13.75 11.74 -14.55
C ASN A 170 12.72 11.24 -13.54
N LEU A 171 12.96 10.09 -12.91
CA LEU A 171 12.06 9.49 -11.94
C LEU A 171 12.24 10.13 -10.54
N ARG A 172 11.13 10.52 -9.92
CA ARG A 172 11.09 10.97 -8.51
C ARG A 172 10.68 9.82 -7.59
N TYR A 173 11.12 9.86 -6.34
CA TYR A 173 10.75 8.89 -5.32
C TYR A 173 10.19 9.62 -4.10
N PHE A 174 9.04 9.16 -3.62
CA PHE A 174 8.40 9.67 -2.40
C PHE A 174 8.30 8.54 -1.38
N CYS A 175 8.75 8.78 -0.16
CA CYS A 175 8.80 7.76 0.89
C CYS A 175 8.66 8.35 2.29
N ALA A 176 8.36 7.50 3.27
CA ALA A 176 8.34 7.86 4.68
C ALA A 176 9.75 8.08 5.27
N LEU A 177 9.85 8.76 6.41
CA LEU A 177 11.11 9.01 7.14
C LEU A 177 12.02 7.78 7.29
N GLY A 178 13.33 7.96 7.14
CA GLY A 178 14.34 6.88 7.14
C GLY A 178 14.44 6.05 5.85
N VAL A 179 13.37 5.93 5.05
CA VAL A 179 13.36 5.09 3.83
C VAL A 179 14.26 5.64 2.72
N ARG A 180 14.54 6.96 2.70
CA ARG A 180 15.48 7.57 1.76
C ARG A 180 16.85 6.90 1.83
N ALA A 181 17.34 6.64 3.04
CA ALA A 181 18.62 5.98 3.24
C ALA A 181 18.62 4.55 2.70
N VAL A 182 17.48 3.85 2.77
CA VAL A 182 17.32 2.54 2.14
C VAL A 182 17.46 2.69 0.63
N LEU A 183 16.64 3.54 0.00
CA LEU A 183 16.59 3.74 -1.45
C LEU A 183 17.96 4.08 -2.06
N THR A 184 18.70 5.00 -1.45
CA THR A 184 20.02 5.42 -1.97
C THR A 184 21.11 4.36 -1.79
N ASN A 185 20.92 3.40 -0.88
CA ASN A 185 21.89 2.34 -0.59
C ASN A 185 21.54 0.98 -1.24
N LEU A 186 20.47 0.89 -2.04
CA LEU A 186 20.07 -0.37 -2.72
C LEU A 186 21.03 -0.80 -3.84
N GLY A 187 21.92 0.08 -4.29
CA GLY A 187 22.67 -0.14 -5.54
C GLY A 187 21.81 0.02 -6.81
N ALA A 188 20.67 0.72 -6.71
CA ALA A 188 19.76 1.01 -7.81
C ALA A 188 20.12 2.28 -8.61
N GLY A 189 21.20 2.98 -8.23
CA GLY A 189 21.60 4.26 -8.84
C GLY A 189 20.67 5.43 -8.50
N ILE A 190 19.81 5.29 -7.49
CA ILE A 190 18.90 6.33 -7.02
C ILE A 190 19.69 7.34 -6.21
N THR A 191 19.67 8.60 -6.61
CA THR A 191 20.38 9.68 -5.90
C THR A 191 19.48 10.39 -4.91
N GLY A 192 20.09 11.07 -3.92
CA GLY A 192 19.33 11.80 -2.90
C GLY A 192 18.47 12.93 -3.47
N GLU A 193 18.84 13.51 -4.61
CA GLU A 193 18.08 14.57 -5.29
C GLU A 193 16.79 14.03 -5.93
N GLN A 194 16.71 12.72 -6.19
CA GLN A 194 15.50 12.09 -6.71
C GLN A 194 14.49 11.76 -5.60
N VAL A 195 14.93 11.67 -4.34
CA VAL A 195 14.12 11.19 -3.22
C VAL A 195 13.63 12.37 -2.36
N THR A 196 12.33 12.42 -2.09
CA THR A 196 11.72 13.29 -1.08
C THR A 196 11.13 12.42 0.02
N GLU A 197 11.59 12.67 1.24
CA GLU A 197 11.19 11.94 2.43
C GLU A 197 10.22 12.77 3.27
N LEU A 198 9.17 12.14 3.79
CA LEU A 198 8.05 12.82 4.45
C LEU A 198 7.68 12.14 5.78
N ASP A 199 7.34 12.95 6.78
CA ASP A 199 6.71 12.46 8.00
C ASP A 199 5.19 12.36 7.82
N TRP A 200 4.51 11.73 8.78
CA TRP A 200 3.05 11.72 8.81
C TRP A 200 2.47 13.15 8.83
N PHE A 201 1.51 13.36 7.94
CA PHE A 201 0.84 14.61 7.61
C PHE A 201 1.71 15.66 6.91
N ASP A 202 2.91 15.30 6.47
CA ASP A 202 3.64 16.11 5.50
C ASP A 202 3.13 15.86 4.09
N GLY A 203 2.96 16.94 3.34
CA GLY A 203 2.45 16.90 1.97
C GLY A 203 3.39 17.57 0.98
N ILE A 204 3.35 17.11 -0.26
CA ILE A 204 4.05 17.71 -1.39
C ILE A 204 3.13 17.83 -2.61
N LYS A 205 3.44 18.80 -3.46
CA LYS A 205 2.91 18.92 -4.81
C LYS A 205 4.01 18.54 -5.79
N LEU A 206 3.77 17.50 -6.58
CA LEU A 206 4.54 17.15 -7.75
C LEU A 206 3.95 17.90 -8.96
N GLU A 207 4.78 18.60 -9.71
CA GLU A 207 4.38 19.24 -10.97
C GLU A 207 5.39 18.94 -12.06
N ARG A 208 4.90 18.53 -13.23
CA ARG A 208 5.71 18.24 -14.41
C ARG A 208 5.22 19.07 -15.59
N ASP A 209 6.14 19.85 -16.17
CA ASP A 209 5.87 20.73 -17.30
C ASP A 209 5.24 19.96 -18.45
N GLY A 210 4.14 20.49 -19.01
CA GLY A 210 3.44 19.86 -20.11
C GLY A 210 2.68 18.58 -19.76
N ILE A 211 2.53 18.21 -18.48
CA ILE A 211 1.73 17.03 -18.09
C ILE A 211 0.69 17.44 -17.06
N GLY A 212 1.12 17.83 -15.87
CA GLY A 212 0.19 18.19 -14.83
C GLY A 212 0.80 18.33 -13.46
N SER A 213 -0.07 18.32 -12.45
CA SER A 213 0.34 18.30 -11.06
C SER A 213 -0.60 17.44 -10.22
N VAL A 214 -0.06 16.89 -9.14
CA VAL A 214 -0.75 16.05 -8.18
C VAL A 214 -0.21 16.35 -6.79
N GLN A 215 -1.07 16.27 -5.79
CA GLN A 215 -0.71 16.43 -4.39
C GLN A 215 -0.59 15.05 -3.75
N LEU A 216 0.49 14.81 -3.01
CA LEU A 216 0.70 13.61 -2.21
C LEU A 216 0.83 14.01 -0.75
N VAL A 217 0.16 13.30 0.15
CA VAL A 217 0.32 13.46 1.60
C VAL A 217 0.69 12.11 2.19
N CYS A 218 1.79 12.07 2.92
CA CYS A 218 2.20 10.92 3.72
C CYS A 218 1.30 10.86 4.94
N THR A 219 0.46 9.84 5.09
CA THR A 219 -0.50 9.72 6.20
C THR A 219 -0.20 8.51 7.08
N PRO A 220 -0.67 8.49 8.34
CA PRO A 220 -0.37 7.36 9.20
C PRO A 220 -0.91 6.02 8.71
N ALA A 221 -0.23 4.94 9.09
CA ALA A 221 -0.67 3.55 8.99
C ALA A 221 -0.29 2.81 10.27
N GLN A 222 -0.98 1.72 10.60
CA GLN A 222 -0.65 0.88 11.75
C GLN A 222 0.14 -0.35 11.29
N HIS A 223 1.46 -0.23 11.19
CA HIS A 223 2.32 -1.27 10.66
C HIS A 223 3.70 -1.28 11.36
N GLN A 224 4.68 -1.97 10.78
CA GLN A 224 6.09 -1.96 11.20
C GLN A 224 6.99 -1.83 9.96
N SER A 225 8.29 -1.67 10.19
CA SER A 225 9.29 -1.67 9.10
C SER A 225 10.47 -2.57 9.42
N GLY A 226 11.29 -2.87 8.40
CA GLY A 226 12.56 -3.53 8.58
C GLY A 226 12.93 -4.49 7.46
N ARG A 227 14.18 -4.39 7.00
CA ARG A 227 14.78 -5.31 6.02
C ARG A 227 15.83 -6.25 6.63
N ALA A 228 16.35 -5.90 7.80
CA ALA A 228 17.30 -6.72 8.54
C ALA A 228 16.75 -7.07 9.93
N PRO A 229 17.04 -8.29 10.46
CA PRO A 229 16.53 -8.73 11.76
C PRO A 229 16.87 -7.83 12.96
N TRP A 230 17.86 -6.94 12.83
CA TRP A 230 18.32 -6.02 13.88
C TRP A 230 17.92 -4.56 13.65
N SER A 231 17.17 -4.26 12.59
CA SER A 231 16.77 -2.89 12.22
C SER A 231 15.26 -2.75 12.05
N PHE A 232 14.48 -3.51 12.83
CA PHE A 232 13.03 -3.33 12.83
C PHE A 232 12.69 -1.93 13.33
N ASP A 233 11.68 -1.33 12.72
CA ASP A 233 11.12 -0.03 13.09
C ASP A 233 12.11 1.15 12.96
N SER A 234 13.26 0.98 12.27
CA SER A 234 14.23 2.08 12.07
C SER A 234 13.83 3.07 10.97
N THR A 235 12.88 2.69 10.12
CA THR A 235 12.26 3.54 9.09
C THR A 235 10.77 3.67 9.38
N LEU A 236 10.16 4.78 8.97
CA LEU A 236 8.74 5.01 9.12
C LEU A 236 7.96 4.23 8.04
N TRP A 237 6.72 3.88 8.36
CA TRP A 237 5.73 3.31 7.44
C TRP A 237 4.58 4.30 7.28
N CYS A 238 3.91 4.33 6.14
CA CYS A 238 2.80 5.24 5.90
C CYS A 238 1.76 4.69 4.93
N SER A 239 0.62 5.36 4.93
CA SER A 239 -0.33 5.38 3.82
C SER A 239 -0.13 6.65 2.99
N TRP A 240 -0.75 6.72 1.81
CA TRP A 240 -0.67 7.89 0.93
C TRP A 240 -2.04 8.39 0.53
N VAL A 241 -2.24 9.70 0.67
CA VAL A 241 -3.35 10.43 0.05
C VAL A 241 -2.85 11.06 -1.24
N ILE A 242 -3.53 10.79 -2.35
CA ILE A 242 -3.22 11.30 -3.68
C ILE A 242 -4.41 12.15 -4.15
N MET A 243 -4.18 13.42 -4.43
CA MET A 243 -5.25 14.36 -4.80
C MET A 243 -4.92 15.09 -6.09
N GLU A 244 -5.84 15.02 -7.04
CA GLU A 244 -5.79 15.90 -8.19
C GLU A 244 -6.17 17.33 -7.79
N PRO A 245 -5.53 18.36 -8.37
CA PRO A 245 -5.87 19.73 -8.09
C PRO A 245 -7.23 20.12 -8.69
N GLY A 246 -7.90 21.08 -8.04
CA GLY A 246 -9.13 21.70 -8.54
C GLY A 246 -10.41 21.13 -7.93
N ALA A 247 -11.53 21.83 -8.13
CA ALA A 247 -12.81 21.52 -7.49
C ALA A 247 -13.41 20.16 -7.89
N THR A 248 -13.07 19.66 -9.08
CA THR A 248 -13.51 18.35 -9.60
C THR A 248 -12.40 17.30 -9.52
N GLY A 249 -11.31 17.58 -8.80
CA GLY A 249 -10.17 16.68 -8.71
C GLY A 249 -10.51 15.43 -7.91
N LYS A 250 -10.08 14.27 -8.41
CA LYS A 250 -10.28 12.99 -7.74
C LYS A 250 -9.30 12.80 -6.59
N ARG A 251 -9.74 12.04 -5.59
CA ARG A 251 -8.93 11.70 -4.42
C ARG A 251 -8.81 10.19 -4.28
N LEU A 252 -7.57 9.71 -4.19
CA LEU A 252 -7.25 8.32 -3.95
C LEU A 252 -6.55 8.16 -2.60
N TYR A 253 -6.96 7.15 -1.83
CA TYR A 253 -6.22 6.68 -0.66
C TYR A 253 -5.53 5.36 -0.98
N PHE A 254 -4.24 5.27 -0.67
CA PHE A 254 -3.47 4.04 -0.75
C PHE A 254 -3.01 3.66 0.66
N ALA A 255 -3.54 2.57 1.19
CA ALA A 255 -3.31 2.19 2.59
C ALA A 255 -1.88 1.73 2.88
N GLY A 256 -1.15 1.25 1.86
CA GLY A 256 0.00 0.36 2.08
C GLY A 256 -0.43 -0.86 2.88
N ASP A 257 0.48 -1.36 3.72
CA ASP A 257 0.14 -2.36 4.72
C ASP A 257 -0.26 -1.71 6.02
N THR A 258 -1.37 -2.19 6.60
CA THR A 258 -1.85 -1.66 7.86
C THR A 258 -2.77 -2.64 8.57
N GLY A 259 -2.69 -2.66 9.90
CA GLY A 259 -3.71 -3.18 10.80
C GLY A 259 -4.79 -2.13 11.07
N TYR A 260 -5.87 -2.56 11.70
CA TYR A 260 -6.95 -1.68 12.16
C TYR A 260 -7.08 -1.74 13.68
N CYS A 261 -7.18 -2.94 14.24
CA CYS A 261 -7.13 -3.18 15.67
C CYS A 261 -6.60 -4.58 15.97
N HIS A 262 -5.74 -4.69 16.99
CA HIS A 262 -5.22 -5.97 17.45
C HIS A 262 -6.32 -6.81 18.13
N VAL A 263 -6.38 -8.09 17.77
CA VAL A 263 -7.21 -9.10 18.40
C VAL A 263 -6.34 -10.20 19.00
N THR A 264 -6.83 -10.87 20.04
CA THR A 264 -6.03 -11.83 20.84
C THR A 264 -6.31 -13.30 20.49
N SER A 265 -7.27 -13.55 19.59
CA SER A 265 -7.73 -14.88 19.23
C SER A 265 -7.93 -15.04 17.73
N ASP A 266 -7.59 -16.21 17.17
CA ASP A 266 -7.79 -16.52 15.75
C ASP A 266 -9.25 -16.77 15.37
N THR A 267 -10.12 -16.93 16.37
CA THR A 267 -11.57 -16.96 16.19
C THR A 267 -12.20 -15.56 16.07
N GLN A 268 -11.43 -14.50 16.36
CA GLN A 268 -11.85 -13.12 16.15
C GLN A 268 -11.52 -12.71 14.72
N PHE A 269 -12.52 -12.84 13.85
CA PHE A 269 -12.37 -12.59 12.43
C PHE A 269 -12.26 -11.11 12.07
N SER A 270 -12.77 -10.21 12.92
CA SER A 270 -12.71 -8.75 12.78
C SER A 270 -12.44 -8.05 14.12
N HIS A 271 -12.27 -6.73 14.09
CA HIS A 271 -12.06 -5.87 15.26
C HIS A 271 -13.27 -5.72 16.22
N HIS A 272 -14.48 -6.19 15.89
CA HIS A 272 -15.67 -5.87 16.69
C HIS A 272 -15.58 -6.30 18.16
N ASP A 273 -14.86 -7.39 18.44
CA ASP A 273 -14.63 -7.92 19.78
C ASP A 273 -13.20 -7.61 20.29
N ALA A 274 -12.51 -6.64 19.69
CA ALA A 274 -11.17 -6.25 20.10
C ALA A 274 -11.16 -5.58 21.49
N LEU A 275 -10.05 -5.74 22.21
CA LEU A 275 -9.88 -5.18 23.56
C LEU A 275 -9.77 -3.64 23.55
N HIS A 276 -9.28 -3.09 22.45
CA HIS A 276 -9.05 -1.66 22.29
C HIS A 276 -9.91 -1.09 21.16
N PRO A 277 -10.27 0.21 21.20
CA PRO A 277 -10.86 0.87 20.06
C PRO A 277 -9.91 0.80 18.85
N PRO A 278 -10.45 0.86 17.63
CA PRO A 278 -9.62 0.81 16.42
C PRO A 278 -8.70 2.02 16.30
N CYS A 279 -7.71 1.90 15.43
CA CYS A 279 -6.75 2.96 15.13
C CYS A 279 -7.49 4.23 14.68
N PRO A 280 -7.37 5.35 15.42
CA PRO A 280 -8.13 6.57 15.12
C PRO A 280 -7.64 7.29 13.85
N ALA A 281 -6.46 6.93 13.34
CA ALA A 281 -5.85 7.59 12.19
C ALA A 281 -6.73 7.54 10.95
N PHE A 282 -7.42 6.43 10.67
CA PHE A 282 -8.25 6.30 9.47
C PHE A 282 -9.41 7.29 9.46
N LYS A 283 -10.09 7.44 10.61
CA LYS A 283 -11.14 8.44 10.76
C LYS A 283 -10.58 9.86 10.63
N GLN A 284 -9.42 10.14 11.22
CA GLN A 284 -8.76 11.46 11.10
C GLN A 284 -8.38 11.79 9.64
N ILE A 285 -7.84 10.81 8.90
CA ILE A 285 -7.53 10.93 7.47
C ILE A 285 -8.82 11.15 6.68
N GLY A 286 -9.86 10.37 6.97
CA GLY A 286 -11.18 10.51 6.40
C GLY A 286 -11.74 11.90 6.61
N ASP A 287 -11.70 12.44 7.82
CA ASP A 287 -12.21 13.77 8.19
C ASP A 287 -11.43 14.90 7.50
N LEU A 288 -10.10 14.80 7.41
CA LEU A 288 -9.23 15.83 6.80
C LEU A 288 -9.27 15.83 5.27
N TYR A 289 -9.16 14.65 4.65
CA TYR A 289 -8.91 14.52 3.21
C TYR A 289 -10.04 13.86 2.44
N GLY A 290 -10.96 13.16 3.12
CA GLY A 290 -12.13 12.55 2.50
C GLY A 290 -13.22 13.57 2.13
N PRO A 291 -14.30 13.10 1.48
CA PRO A 291 -14.49 11.73 1.00
C PRO A 291 -13.52 11.38 -0.13
N PHE A 292 -13.09 10.11 -0.19
CA PHE A 292 -12.23 9.60 -1.27
C PHE A 292 -13.07 9.02 -2.40
N ASP A 293 -12.64 9.23 -3.65
CA ASP A 293 -13.27 8.60 -4.81
C ASP A 293 -12.87 7.13 -4.92
N LEU A 294 -11.61 6.81 -4.59
CA LEU A 294 -11.09 5.44 -4.60
C LEU A 294 -10.16 5.19 -3.42
N SER A 295 -10.33 4.07 -2.74
CA SER A 295 -9.42 3.60 -1.69
C SER A 295 -8.88 2.20 -2.04
N LEU A 296 -7.56 2.06 -1.99
CA LEU A 296 -6.86 0.79 -2.19
C LEU A 296 -6.48 0.27 -0.79
N VAL A 297 -7.10 -0.82 -0.36
CA VAL A 297 -7.02 -1.33 1.02
C VAL A 297 -6.59 -2.81 1.07
N PRO A 298 -5.72 -3.22 2.00
CA PRO A 298 -5.21 -4.58 2.04
C PRO A 298 -6.30 -5.58 2.43
N ALA A 299 -6.26 -6.79 1.88
CA ALA A 299 -7.19 -7.86 2.22
C ALA A 299 -6.52 -9.21 2.47
N GLY A 300 -5.20 -9.33 2.28
CA GLY A 300 -4.43 -10.56 2.50
C GLY A 300 -3.38 -10.41 3.60
N CYS A 301 -2.72 -11.53 3.92
CA CYS A 301 -1.70 -11.61 4.98
C CYS A 301 -2.24 -11.32 6.39
N PHE A 302 -3.47 -11.69 6.69
CA PHE A 302 -4.13 -11.37 7.95
C PHE A 302 -4.15 -12.53 8.95
N LYS A 303 -3.83 -13.76 8.55
CA LYS A 303 -3.75 -14.93 9.47
C LYS A 303 -2.31 -15.32 9.85
N PRO A 304 -2.07 -15.77 11.10
CA PRO A 304 -3.03 -15.91 12.19
C PRO A 304 -3.38 -14.56 12.82
N ARG A 305 -4.65 -14.34 13.15
CA ARG A 305 -5.17 -13.03 13.58
C ARG A 305 -4.56 -12.61 14.91
N SER A 306 -4.33 -13.55 15.84
CA SER A 306 -3.70 -13.23 17.12
C SER A 306 -2.25 -12.74 16.99
N VAL A 307 -1.63 -12.94 15.81
CA VAL A 307 -0.25 -12.51 15.52
C VAL A 307 -0.24 -11.27 14.63
N LEU A 308 -1.04 -11.27 13.57
CA LEU A 308 -0.93 -10.29 12.48
C LEU A 308 -1.93 -9.14 12.55
N SER A 309 -3.02 -9.23 13.32
CA SER A 309 -4.07 -8.19 13.37
C SER A 309 -3.60 -6.80 13.78
N GLY A 310 -2.50 -6.71 14.54
CA GLY A 310 -1.89 -5.43 14.88
C GLY A 310 -1.29 -4.72 13.66
N GLN A 311 -0.98 -5.43 12.58
CA GLN A 311 -0.18 -4.94 11.45
C GLN A 311 -0.82 -5.20 10.07
N HIS A 312 -1.74 -6.16 9.96
CA HIS A 312 -2.47 -6.48 8.74
C HIS A 312 -3.97 -6.60 9.03
N SER A 313 -4.74 -5.81 8.31
CA SER A 313 -6.20 -5.79 8.38
C SER A 313 -6.77 -7.04 7.72
N SER A 314 -7.79 -7.61 8.36
CA SER A 314 -8.65 -8.58 7.69
C SER A 314 -9.53 -7.87 6.65
N PRO A 315 -10.17 -8.60 5.71
CA PRO A 315 -11.14 -8.01 4.80
C PRO A 315 -12.22 -7.18 5.52
N GLU A 316 -12.74 -7.66 6.66
CA GLU A 316 -13.74 -7.00 7.49
C GLU A 316 -13.20 -5.72 8.14
N ASP A 317 -11.95 -5.74 8.63
CA ASP A 317 -11.29 -4.53 9.13
C ASP A 317 -11.10 -3.50 8.03
N SER A 318 -10.78 -3.94 6.81
CA SER A 318 -10.61 -3.05 5.65
C SER A 318 -11.93 -2.43 5.18
N LEU A 319 -13.08 -3.07 5.43
CA LEU A 319 -14.39 -2.44 5.25
C LEU A 319 -14.67 -1.37 6.31
N ALA A 320 -14.20 -1.56 7.54
CA ALA A 320 -14.25 -0.50 8.56
C ALA A 320 -13.35 0.69 8.17
N ILE A 321 -12.15 0.42 7.66
CA ILE A 321 -11.26 1.46 7.09
C ILE A 321 -11.95 2.19 5.93
N HIS A 322 -12.63 1.49 5.02
CA HIS A 322 -13.41 2.11 3.93
C HIS A 322 -14.42 3.14 4.48
N LYS A 323 -15.16 2.79 5.53
CA LYS A 323 -16.16 3.66 6.19
C LYS A 323 -15.49 4.85 6.89
N ASP A 324 -14.43 4.62 7.67
CA ASP A 324 -13.70 5.67 8.40
C ASP A 324 -13.08 6.71 7.45
N LEU A 325 -12.61 6.25 6.29
CA LEU A 325 -12.10 7.12 5.22
C LEU A 325 -13.20 7.89 4.47
N ARG A 326 -14.47 7.49 4.65
CA ARG A 326 -15.61 8.00 3.86
C ARG A 326 -15.38 7.76 2.36
N SER A 327 -14.91 6.57 2.02
CA SER A 327 -14.58 6.19 0.65
C SER A 327 -15.86 5.93 -0.15
N ARG A 328 -15.93 6.42 -1.38
CA ARG A 328 -17.02 6.09 -2.31
C ARG A 328 -16.86 4.71 -2.91
N ARG A 329 -15.61 4.33 -3.22
CA ARG A 329 -15.27 3.01 -3.75
C ARG A 329 -13.98 2.49 -3.10
N SER A 330 -13.95 1.21 -2.74
CA SER A 330 -12.72 0.52 -2.33
C SER A 330 -12.43 -0.72 -3.17
N ILE A 331 -11.15 -0.92 -3.48
CA ILE A 331 -10.63 -2.12 -4.13
C ILE A 331 -9.65 -2.81 -3.20
N ALA A 332 -9.85 -4.11 -2.99
CA ALA A 332 -8.93 -4.91 -2.20
C ALA A 332 -7.58 -5.09 -2.91
N MET A 333 -6.51 -5.08 -2.14
CA MET A 333 -5.13 -5.34 -2.59
C MET A 333 -4.37 -6.22 -1.59
N HIS A 334 -3.06 -6.38 -1.80
CA HIS A 334 -2.19 -7.15 -0.89
C HIS A 334 -2.59 -8.64 -0.77
N TYR A 335 -3.14 -9.21 -1.85
CA TYR A 335 -3.47 -10.62 -1.97
C TYR A 335 -3.19 -11.14 -3.40
N GLY A 336 -3.38 -12.45 -3.62
CA GLY A 336 -3.36 -13.04 -4.96
C GLY A 336 -1.99 -13.11 -5.65
N THR A 337 -0.90 -12.72 -4.98
CA THR A 337 0.45 -12.63 -5.59
C THR A 337 1.52 -13.39 -4.80
N PHE A 338 1.69 -13.06 -3.52
CA PHE A 338 2.61 -13.73 -2.60
C PHE A 338 1.83 -14.31 -1.42
N ARG A 339 2.39 -15.32 -0.76
CA ARG A 339 1.99 -15.68 0.60
C ARG A 339 2.92 -15.02 1.58
N GLY A 340 2.40 -14.25 2.52
CA GLY A 340 3.20 -13.69 3.61
C GLY A 340 3.92 -14.78 4.39
N ALA A 341 5.07 -14.46 5.01
CA ALA A 341 5.91 -15.46 5.67
C ALA A 341 5.17 -16.25 6.77
N PHE A 342 4.31 -15.57 7.53
CA PHE A 342 3.43 -16.21 8.51
C PHE A 342 2.16 -16.76 7.87
N SER A 343 1.44 -15.94 7.10
CA SER A 343 0.13 -16.32 6.52
C SER A 343 0.19 -17.50 5.58
N ALA A 344 1.34 -17.79 4.98
CA ALA A 344 1.53 -18.92 4.08
C ALA A 344 1.02 -20.26 4.64
N GLN A 345 1.08 -20.46 5.96
CA GLN A 345 0.68 -21.70 6.64
C GLN A 345 -0.76 -21.70 7.15
N TYR A 346 -1.47 -20.56 7.11
CA TYR A 346 -2.77 -20.38 7.78
C TYR A 346 -3.85 -19.77 6.89
N GLU A 347 -3.48 -19.15 5.77
CA GLU A 347 -4.38 -18.43 4.87
C GLU A 347 -4.40 -19.12 3.50
N PRO A 348 -5.49 -19.80 3.14
CA PRO A 348 -5.75 -20.20 1.77
C PRO A 348 -5.72 -18.98 0.83
N VAL A 349 -5.10 -19.14 -0.34
CA VAL A 349 -4.89 -18.02 -1.29
C VAL A 349 -6.17 -17.46 -1.91
N THR A 350 -7.29 -18.19 -1.82
CA THR A 350 -8.62 -17.72 -2.28
C THR A 350 -9.38 -16.98 -1.19
N GLU A 351 -9.04 -17.21 0.09
CA GLU A 351 -9.78 -16.69 1.23
C GLU A 351 -9.89 -15.15 1.26
N PRO A 352 -8.83 -14.36 0.95
CA PRO A 352 -8.93 -12.91 0.93
C PRO A 352 -10.09 -12.37 0.07
N ALA A 353 -10.20 -12.84 -1.18
CA ALA A 353 -11.24 -12.39 -2.10
C ALA A 353 -12.63 -12.89 -1.69
N GLU A 354 -12.73 -14.14 -1.23
CA GLU A 354 -13.98 -14.73 -0.75
C GLU A 354 -14.53 -13.97 0.47
N ARG A 355 -13.67 -13.68 1.46
CA ARG A 355 -14.06 -12.94 2.66
C ARG A 355 -14.37 -11.49 2.37
N TRP A 356 -13.60 -10.84 1.50
CA TRP A 356 -13.89 -9.47 1.05
C TRP A 356 -15.31 -9.34 0.50
N LYS A 357 -15.70 -10.25 -0.40
CA LYS A 357 -17.05 -10.27 -0.95
C LYS A 357 -18.13 -10.56 0.09
N LYS A 358 -17.96 -11.63 0.88
CA LYS A 358 -18.94 -12.01 1.92
C LYS A 358 -19.13 -10.93 2.97
N ALA A 359 -18.04 -10.27 3.39
CA ALA A 359 -18.10 -9.19 4.37
C ALA A 359 -18.80 -7.95 3.82
N ALA A 360 -18.56 -7.59 2.55
CA ALA A 360 -19.23 -6.46 1.91
C ALA A 360 -20.75 -6.68 1.82
N GLU A 361 -21.16 -7.89 1.39
CA GLU A 361 -22.58 -8.29 1.35
C GLU A 361 -23.23 -8.25 2.74
N ALA A 362 -22.53 -8.72 3.78
CA ALA A 362 -23.03 -8.71 5.16
C ALA A 362 -23.20 -7.28 5.72
N GLU A 363 -22.37 -6.35 5.28
CA GLU A 363 -22.40 -4.93 5.65
C GLU A 363 -23.38 -4.10 4.80
N GLY A 364 -24.04 -4.72 3.82
CA GLY A 364 -24.98 -4.06 2.91
C GLY A 364 -24.33 -3.11 1.91
N LEU A 365 -23.03 -3.27 1.63
CA LEU A 365 -22.30 -2.46 0.66
C LEU A 365 -22.52 -3.00 -0.77
N GLU A 366 -22.73 -2.10 -1.73
CA GLU A 366 -22.99 -2.47 -3.12
C GLU A 366 -21.71 -2.96 -3.82
N TRP A 367 -21.73 -4.23 -4.26
CA TRP A 367 -20.64 -4.81 -5.03
C TRP A 367 -20.49 -4.14 -6.41
N ASP A 368 -19.25 -3.96 -6.85
CA ASP A 368 -18.80 -3.24 -8.05
C ASP A 368 -19.09 -1.72 -8.08
N SER A 369 -19.87 -1.20 -7.13
CA SER A 369 -20.17 0.23 -6.93
C SER A 369 -19.34 0.81 -5.78
N GLU A 370 -19.57 0.34 -4.56
CA GLU A 370 -18.88 0.79 -3.34
C GLU A 370 -17.67 -0.10 -3.01
N ILE A 371 -17.78 -1.39 -3.27
CA ILE A 371 -16.74 -2.37 -2.97
C ILE A 371 -16.51 -3.25 -4.18
N GLY A 372 -15.26 -3.49 -4.57
CA GLY A 372 -14.98 -4.40 -5.68
C GLY A 372 -13.61 -5.06 -5.61
N LEU A 373 -13.34 -5.85 -6.63
CA LEU A 373 -12.02 -6.41 -6.94
C LEU A 373 -11.57 -5.88 -8.30
N CYS A 374 -10.27 -6.01 -8.55
CA CYS A 374 -9.67 -5.79 -9.85
C CYS A 374 -8.93 -7.07 -10.23
N ASP A 375 -8.88 -7.41 -11.51
CA ASP A 375 -7.95 -8.44 -11.98
C ASP A 375 -6.52 -7.86 -12.04
N ILE A 376 -5.50 -8.72 -11.97
CA ILE A 376 -4.12 -8.29 -12.17
C ILE A 376 -3.94 -7.88 -13.63
N GLY A 377 -3.52 -6.63 -13.83
CA GLY A 377 -3.48 -5.93 -15.12
C GLY A 377 -4.76 -5.19 -15.47
N GLY A 378 -5.85 -5.38 -14.72
CA GLY A 378 -7.07 -4.59 -14.86
C GLY A 378 -6.93 -3.17 -14.32
N SER A 379 -7.87 -2.30 -14.72
CA SER A 379 -7.93 -0.91 -14.29
C SER A 379 -9.29 -0.56 -13.72
N VAL A 380 -9.29 0.29 -12.69
CA VAL A 380 -10.47 0.96 -12.15
C VAL A 380 -10.34 2.46 -12.42
N VAL A 381 -11.40 3.09 -12.93
CA VAL A 381 -11.44 4.53 -13.24
C VAL A 381 -12.55 5.18 -12.41
N VAL A 382 -12.25 6.31 -11.78
CA VAL A 382 -13.18 7.07 -10.92
C VAL A 382 -13.28 8.54 -11.25
#